data_AF-D4D3K7-F1
#
_entry.id   AF-D4D3K7-F1
#
_cell.length_a   1.000
_cell.length_b   1.000
_cell.length_c   1.000
_cell.angle_alpha   90.00
_cell.angle_beta   90.00
_cell.angle_gamma   90.00
#
_symmetry.space_group_name_H-M   'P 1'
#
loop_
_entity.id
_entity.type
_entity.pdbx_description
1 polymer ?
#
loop_
_entity_poly.entity_id
_entity_poly.type
_entity_poly.pdbx_seq_one_letter_code
_entity_poly.pdbx_strand_id
1 'polypeptide(L)'
;MKTFLCVMVRCYTPDWEKFTDLFNIVFANNLKACGFHEGTRIQPLRSQWNHLKHWKDPIWTCVNLTPLAQWAGLSLFVEMIERTAHGKIRLFAQRGVDIPHLLAMGKEARSERISSSSTTPTQTRIQQTSPELPIQITSPVRSQLPPTPVSDSHVLPSPAREYLPSETPTPTQSPSQSAHYNSTPPSSLQSPLQSVRPDVTPPPLLFRFWDENSGGINSANKFVAGMWDQNATTPIPDHSTIHPRIISTLVRMHLTRVNVSSAFISLSTSPLGVFHRALRAGKANISILDTSKMNQSHLFSVIPFLRHEPIMYGSEGKSRYFGQGEWLVWGIIPSEAILTTFSTDTLFSISTEYPSVGKLLQLHLIKNAKFNRAPLIRKLGSKNIMADMHSGRSVGQFLKLLNVPQPHISTLAMLFATKWSWRSPGDKRAAYLQGVQRGFISAYSLKLPPPDAENTESEQEEDATGQYYEELESDREDESTEVDCQNEIQNAAGDDIDLASGVADPFAMKRASIAAMLKW
;
A
#
# COMPACT_ATOMS: atom_id res chain seq x y z
N MET A 1 -4.39 -18.60 8.07
CA MET A 1 -5.08 -19.87 8.41
C MET A 1 -4.14 -21.05 8.64
N LYS A 2 -3.27 -21.43 7.69
CA LYS A 2 -2.33 -22.56 7.86
C LYS A 2 -1.45 -22.46 9.10
N THR A 3 -0.82 -21.31 9.34
CA THR A 3 0.00 -21.08 10.54
C THR A 3 -0.81 -21.22 11.82
N PHE A 4 -2.03 -20.66 11.85
CA PHE A 4 -2.95 -20.81 12.99
C PHE A 4 -3.29 -22.28 13.26
N LEU A 5 -3.66 -23.04 12.20
CA LEU A 5 -3.95 -24.47 12.31
C LEU A 5 -2.73 -25.26 12.81
N CYS A 6 -1.54 -24.98 12.27
CA CYS A 6 -0.29 -25.61 12.72
C CYS A 6 0.03 -25.28 14.18
N VAL A 7 -0.09 -24.01 14.60
CA VAL A 7 0.14 -23.59 15.98
C VAL A 7 -0.87 -24.26 16.91
N MET A 8 -2.15 -24.28 16.54
CA MET A 8 -3.21 -24.92 17.33
C MET A 8 -2.93 -26.42 17.55
N VAL A 9 -2.61 -27.17 16.48
CA VAL A 9 -2.32 -28.61 16.60
C VAL A 9 -1.00 -28.87 17.33
N ARG A 10 -0.04 -27.93 17.28
CA ARG A 10 1.26 -28.06 17.96
C ARG A 10 1.21 -27.72 19.45
N CYS A 11 0.30 -26.85 19.86
CA CYS A 11 0.20 -26.37 21.23
C CYS A 11 -0.85 -27.10 22.07
N TYR A 12 -1.90 -27.64 21.44
CA TYR A 12 -3.04 -28.23 22.12
C TYR A 12 -3.25 -29.70 21.74
N THR A 13 -3.81 -30.47 22.68
CA THR A 13 -4.23 -31.85 22.43
C THR A 13 -5.28 -31.85 21.32
N PRO A 14 -5.08 -32.64 20.24
CA PRO A 14 -5.99 -32.61 19.10
C PRO A 14 -7.43 -32.98 19.48
N ASP A 15 -8.30 -31.98 19.45
CA ASP A 15 -9.74 -32.11 19.59
C ASP A 15 -10.35 -31.42 18.37
N TRP A 16 -10.55 -32.21 17.31
CA TRP A 16 -10.88 -31.67 15.99
C TRP A 16 -12.24 -30.97 15.95
N GLU A 17 -13.17 -31.33 16.83
CA GLU A 17 -14.45 -30.65 16.97
C GLU A 17 -14.21 -29.23 17.48
N LYS A 18 -13.55 -29.09 18.63
CA LYS A 18 -13.21 -27.78 19.20
C LYS A 18 -12.30 -26.93 18.32
N PHE A 19 -11.36 -27.57 17.63
CA PHE A 19 -10.48 -26.88 16.67
C PHE A 19 -11.27 -26.32 15.49
N THR A 20 -12.29 -27.06 15.04
CA THR A 20 -13.17 -26.61 13.95
C THR A 20 -14.03 -25.46 14.42
N ASP A 21 -14.62 -25.54 15.61
CA ASP A 21 -15.41 -24.45 16.20
C ASP A 21 -14.57 -23.18 16.35
N LEU A 22 -13.37 -23.30 16.92
CA LEU A 22 -12.47 -22.16 17.10
C LEU A 22 -12.07 -21.56 15.75
N PHE A 23 -11.73 -22.41 14.78
CA PHE A 23 -11.37 -21.96 13.43
C PHE A 23 -12.55 -21.23 12.77
N ASN A 24 -13.77 -21.76 12.92
CA ASN A 24 -14.99 -21.14 12.41
C ASN A 24 -15.27 -19.80 13.07
N ILE A 25 -14.96 -19.63 14.36
CA ILE A 25 -15.08 -18.33 15.05
C ILE A 25 -14.04 -17.34 14.53
N VAL A 26 -12.76 -17.73 14.52
CA VAL A 26 -11.65 -16.82 14.12
C VAL A 26 -11.77 -16.40 12.66
N PHE A 27 -12.22 -17.31 11.79
CA PHE A 27 -12.25 -17.11 10.35
C PHE A 27 -13.67 -17.05 9.78
N ALA A 28 -14.69 -16.76 10.60
CA ALA A 28 -16.10 -16.74 10.19
C ALA A 28 -16.33 -15.90 8.92
N ASN A 29 -15.76 -14.69 8.90
CA ASN A 29 -15.90 -13.77 7.77
C ASN A 29 -15.20 -14.28 6.51
N ASN A 30 -14.02 -14.88 6.65
CA ASN A 30 -13.31 -15.47 5.52
C ASN A 30 -14.06 -16.68 4.94
N LEU A 31 -14.60 -17.54 5.81
CA LEU A 31 -15.33 -18.73 5.39
C LEU A 31 -16.61 -18.34 4.65
N LYS A 32 -17.38 -17.38 5.18
CA LYS A 32 -18.55 -16.81 4.51
C LYS A 32 -18.20 -16.23 3.14
N ALA A 33 -17.12 -15.45 3.05
CA ALA A 33 -16.65 -14.88 1.78
C ALA A 33 -16.23 -15.95 0.74
N CYS A 34 -15.95 -17.18 1.18
CA CYS A 34 -15.64 -18.32 0.33
C CYS A 34 -16.85 -19.25 0.10
N GLY A 35 -18.06 -18.84 0.44
CA GLY A 35 -19.29 -19.64 0.27
C GLY A 35 -19.56 -20.66 1.38
N PHE A 36 -18.77 -20.66 2.46
CA PHE A 36 -18.96 -21.52 3.62
C PHE A 36 -19.78 -20.79 4.69
N HIS A 37 -21.10 -20.65 4.46
CA HIS A 37 -21.99 -19.93 5.37
C HIS A 37 -22.13 -20.58 6.76
N GLU A 38 -21.99 -21.90 6.82
CA GLU A 38 -22.04 -22.70 8.04
C GLU A 38 -20.64 -22.98 8.64
N GLY A 39 -19.60 -22.30 8.12
CA GLY A 39 -18.22 -22.57 8.46
C GLY A 39 -17.65 -23.81 7.76
N THR A 40 -16.43 -24.20 8.13
CA THR A 40 -15.76 -25.38 7.61
C THR A 40 -16.07 -26.62 8.46
N ARG A 41 -15.90 -27.80 7.85
CA ARG A 41 -16.09 -29.10 8.50
C ARG A 41 -14.77 -29.61 9.08
N ILE A 42 -14.87 -30.57 10.00
CA ILE A 42 -13.72 -31.25 10.62
C ILE A 42 -12.78 -31.88 9.58
N GLN A 43 -13.34 -32.61 8.61
CA GLN A 43 -12.56 -33.40 7.67
C GLN A 43 -11.64 -32.55 6.76
N PRO A 44 -12.09 -31.41 6.20
CA PRO A 44 -11.22 -30.46 5.51
C PRO A 44 -10.03 -29.99 6.35
N LEU A 45 -10.25 -29.54 7.59
CA LEU A 45 -9.15 -29.04 8.44
C LEU A 45 -8.15 -30.15 8.78
N ARG A 46 -8.65 -31.35 9.12
CA ARG A 46 -7.80 -32.50 9.40
C ARG A 46 -6.99 -32.92 8.18
N SER A 47 -7.62 -32.93 7.01
CA SER A 47 -6.97 -33.25 5.74
C SER A 47 -5.92 -32.21 5.38
N GLN A 48 -6.22 -30.92 5.59
CA GLN A 48 -5.28 -29.83 5.36
C GLN A 48 -4.06 -29.96 6.27
N TRP A 49 -4.24 -30.22 7.57
CA TRP A 49 -3.11 -30.45 8.47
C TRP A 49 -2.28 -31.67 8.09
N ASN A 50 -2.92 -32.79 7.74
CA ASN A 50 -2.22 -33.99 7.27
C ASN A 50 -1.44 -33.72 5.99
N HIS A 51 -1.99 -32.93 5.06
CA HIS A 51 -1.32 -32.51 3.85
C HIS A 51 -0.09 -31.66 4.17
N LEU A 52 -0.24 -30.65 5.02
CA LEU A 52 0.87 -29.80 5.49
C LEU A 52 1.99 -30.63 6.13
N LYS A 53 1.63 -31.64 6.93
CA LYS A 53 2.58 -32.56 7.55
C LYS A 53 3.26 -33.48 6.53
N HIS A 54 2.48 -34.13 5.67
CA HIS A 54 2.97 -35.12 4.71
C HIS A 54 3.97 -34.52 3.74
N TRP A 55 3.67 -33.33 3.22
CA TRP A 55 4.54 -32.63 2.26
C TRP A 55 5.63 -31.80 2.92
N LYS A 56 5.77 -31.86 4.25
CA LYS A 56 6.65 -31.00 5.03
C LYS A 56 6.50 -29.54 4.59
N ASP A 57 5.23 -29.12 4.45
CA ASP A 57 4.89 -27.77 4.00
C ASP A 57 5.73 -26.79 4.82
N PRO A 58 6.31 -25.77 4.19
CA PRO A 58 7.28 -24.98 4.89
C PRO A 58 6.73 -24.21 6.10
N ILE A 59 5.42 -23.97 6.18
CA ILE A 59 4.74 -23.45 7.38
C ILE A 59 4.71 -24.52 8.47
N TRP A 60 4.37 -25.76 8.11
CA TRP A 60 4.43 -26.89 9.04
C TRP A 60 5.84 -27.08 9.58
N THR A 61 6.84 -27.03 8.70
CA THR A 61 8.26 -27.13 9.07
C THR A 61 8.67 -25.99 9.99
N CYS A 62 8.31 -24.74 9.67
CA CYS A 62 8.57 -23.59 10.54
C CYS A 62 7.96 -23.77 11.93
N VAL A 63 6.67 -24.12 12.03
CA VAL A 63 6.02 -24.27 13.34
C VAL A 63 6.55 -25.49 14.10
N ASN A 64 6.76 -26.63 13.44
CA ASN A 64 7.10 -27.88 14.13
C ASN A 64 8.60 -28.03 14.42
N LEU A 65 9.47 -27.37 13.66
CA LEU A 65 10.93 -27.43 13.88
C LEU A 65 11.47 -26.24 14.69
N THR A 66 10.76 -25.12 14.78
CA THR A 66 11.19 -24.02 15.66
C THR A 66 10.98 -24.44 17.12
N PRO A 67 12.04 -24.45 17.97
CA PRO A 67 11.90 -24.73 19.39
C PRO A 67 10.95 -23.75 20.08
N LEU A 68 10.14 -24.21 21.04
CA LEU A 68 9.15 -23.35 21.73
C LEU A 68 9.79 -22.11 22.38
N ALA A 69 11.03 -22.21 22.86
CA ALA A 69 11.79 -21.09 23.41
C ALA A 69 12.05 -19.94 22.41
N GLN A 70 11.92 -20.20 21.11
CA GLN A 70 12.16 -19.24 20.03
C GLN A 70 10.87 -18.74 19.38
N TRP A 71 9.71 -18.96 20.02
CA TRP A 71 8.39 -18.68 19.44
C TRP A 71 7.90 -17.24 19.57
N ALA A 72 8.76 -16.25 19.80
CA ALA A 72 8.33 -14.86 20.04
C ALA A 72 7.34 -14.30 18.98
N GLY A 73 7.45 -14.69 17.71
CA GLY A 73 6.47 -14.31 16.67
C GLY A 73 5.28 -15.27 16.53
N LEU A 74 5.45 -16.56 16.85
CA LEU A 74 4.39 -17.57 16.79
C LEU A 74 3.49 -17.56 18.02
N SER A 75 3.98 -17.06 19.16
CA SER A 75 3.25 -16.89 20.41
C SER A 75 2.07 -15.91 20.28
N LEU A 76 2.10 -15.00 19.30
CA LEU A 76 0.95 -14.16 18.94
C LEU A 76 -0.26 -14.99 18.48
N PHE A 77 -0.03 -16.10 17.79
CA PHE A 77 -1.12 -17.02 17.42
C PHE A 77 -1.65 -17.78 18.63
N VAL A 78 -0.78 -18.14 19.59
CA VAL A 78 -1.20 -18.77 20.86
C VAL A 78 -2.10 -17.81 21.64
N GLU A 79 -1.73 -16.54 21.71
CA GLU A 79 -2.54 -15.52 22.36
C GLU A 79 -3.88 -15.29 21.65
N MET A 80 -3.88 -15.23 20.31
CA MET A 80 -5.11 -15.12 19.52
C MET A 80 -6.04 -16.32 19.73
N ILE A 81 -5.48 -17.53 19.82
CA ILE A 81 -6.22 -18.76 20.14
C ILE A 81 -6.86 -18.64 21.51
N GLU A 82 -6.08 -18.36 22.55
CA GLU A 82 -6.56 -18.29 23.94
C GLU A 82 -7.60 -17.20 24.14
N ARG A 83 -7.39 -16.01 23.54
CA ARG A 83 -8.37 -14.91 23.61
C ARG A 83 -9.70 -15.28 22.95
N THR A 84 -9.65 -15.99 21.83
CA THR A 84 -10.88 -16.38 21.12
C THR A 84 -11.57 -17.54 21.83
N ALA A 85 -10.80 -18.47 22.38
CA ALA A 85 -11.31 -19.63 23.11
C ALA A 85 -11.89 -19.24 24.48
N HIS A 86 -11.42 -18.14 25.08
CA HIS A 86 -11.80 -17.72 26.43
C HIS A 86 -13.32 -17.66 26.62
N GLY A 87 -13.82 -18.45 27.58
CA GLY A 87 -15.25 -18.56 27.90
C GLY A 87 -16.12 -19.29 26.88
N LYS A 88 -15.56 -19.71 25.73
CA LYS A 88 -16.30 -20.34 24.62
C LYS A 88 -15.89 -21.79 24.38
N ILE A 89 -14.59 -22.07 24.38
CA ILE A 89 -14.04 -23.37 23.98
C ILE A 89 -12.93 -23.75 24.96
N ARG A 90 -13.05 -24.93 25.56
CA ARG A 90 -12.03 -25.45 26.48
C ARG A 90 -10.99 -26.29 25.73
N LEU A 91 -9.80 -25.71 25.55
CA LEU A 91 -8.64 -26.38 24.98
C LEU A 91 -7.75 -26.97 26.08
N PHE A 92 -7.05 -28.07 25.77
CA PHE A 92 -6.08 -28.69 26.66
C PHE A 92 -4.69 -28.60 26.05
N ALA A 93 -3.71 -28.10 26.79
CA ALA A 93 -2.33 -28.03 26.33
C ALA A 93 -1.80 -29.43 25.95
N GLN A 94 -0.96 -29.50 24.93
CA GLN A 94 -0.24 -30.73 24.59
C GLN A 94 0.85 -30.99 25.63
N ARG A 95 1.17 -32.27 25.89
CA ARG A 95 2.23 -32.65 26.83
C ARG A 95 3.55 -31.96 26.48
N GLY A 96 4.12 -31.27 27.46
CA GLY A 96 5.39 -30.54 27.31
C GLY A 96 5.26 -29.15 26.68
N VAL A 97 4.04 -28.65 26.45
CA VAL A 97 3.79 -27.27 26.03
C VAL A 97 3.34 -26.46 27.24
N ASP A 98 4.12 -25.46 27.60
CA ASP A 98 3.77 -24.50 28.66
C ASP A 98 3.02 -23.31 28.04
N ILE A 99 1.69 -23.40 28.01
CA ILE A 99 0.83 -22.34 27.46
C ILE A 99 0.98 -21.03 28.24
N PRO A 100 0.97 -21.01 29.60
CA PRO A 100 1.29 -19.80 30.35
C PRO A 100 2.62 -19.16 29.96
N HIS A 101 3.69 -19.94 29.75
CA HIS A 101 4.96 -19.40 29.27
C HIS A 101 4.87 -18.89 27.82
N LEU A 102 4.19 -19.57 26.91
CA LEU A 102 4.00 -19.06 25.55
C LEU A 102 3.13 -17.80 25.51
N LEU A 103 2.14 -17.69 26.40
CA LEU A 103 1.37 -16.47 26.61
C LEU A 103 2.22 -15.38 27.23
N ALA A 104 3.06 -15.72 28.22
CA ALA A 104 4.02 -14.79 28.81
C ALA A 104 5.01 -14.33 27.75
N MET A 105 5.55 -15.21 26.91
CA MET A 105 6.41 -14.90 25.78
C MET A 105 5.67 -14.10 24.70
N GLY A 106 4.38 -14.33 24.46
CA GLY A 106 3.56 -13.47 23.60
C GLY A 106 3.38 -12.07 24.22
N LYS A 107 3.19 -12.02 25.53
CA LYS A 107 3.09 -10.80 26.33
C LYS A 107 4.45 -10.12 26.52
N GLU A 108 5.57 -10.83 26.47
CA GLU A 108 6.95 -10.41 26.71
C GLU A 108 7.63 -10.05 25.39
N ALA A 109 7.43 -10.81 24.32
CA ALA A 109 7.67 -10.32 22.96
C ALA A 109 6.87 -9.02 22.68
N ARG A 110 5.79 -8.81 23.42
CA ARG A 110 5.08 -7.53 23.53
C ARG A 110 5.66 -6.58 24.60
N SER A 111 6.22 -7.06 25.73
CA SER A 111 6.71 -6.26 26.90
C SER A 111 8.22 -6.00 26.98
N GLU A 112 9.12 -6.94 26.68
CA GLU A 112 10.58 -6.70 26.58
C GLU A 112 10.94 -5.65 25.52
N ARG A 113 10.07 -5.49 24.52
CA ARG A 113 10.15 -4.36 23.59
C ARG A 113 9.89 -3.02 24.29
N ILE A 114 9.07 -3.00 25.34
CA ILE A 114 8.74 -1.80 26.14
C ILE A 114 9.91 -1.37 27.03
N SER A 115 10.72 -2.30 27.54
CA SER A 115 11.76 -2.02 28.55
C SER A 115 13.16 -1.73 28.00
N SER A 116 13.47 -2.12 26.75
CA SER A 116 14.83 -2.02 26.17
C SER A 116 15.20 -0.63 25.60
N SER A 117 14.36 0.39 25.82
CA SER A 117 14.59 1.77 25.34
C SER A 117 14.97 2.79 26.43
N SER A 118 15.39 2.36 27.62
CA SER A 118 15.70 3.26 28.76
C SER A 118 17.18 3.38 29.16
N THR A 119 18.14 3.11 28.27
CA THR A 119 19.56 3.40 28.54
C THR A 119 20.00 4.69 27.84
N THR A 120 19.75 5.81 28.51
CA THR A 120 20.44 7.08 28.23
C THR A 120 21.92 6.94 28.64
N PRO A 121 22.90 7.34 27.81
CA PRO A 121 24.29 7.43 28.26
C PRO A 121 24.42 8.63 29.20
N THR A 122 24.80 8.36 30.45
CA THR A 122 25.07 9.38 31.47
C THR A 122 26.19 10.31 31.00
N GLN A 123 25.83 11.52 30.56
CA GLN A 123 26.76 12.57 30.19
C GLN A 123 27.08 13.43 31.42
N THR A 124 28.37 13.48 31.75
CA THR A 124 28.95 14.23 32.87
C THR A 124 28.68 15.73 32.73
N ARG A 125 28.07 16.32 33.75
CA ARG A 125 27.63 17.72 33.83
C ARG A 125 28.81 18.66 34.11
N ILE A 126 29.18 19.50 33.15
CA ILE A 126 29.99 20.72 33.38
C ILE A 126 29.02 21.90 33.51
N GLN A 127 29.15 22.65 34.62
CA GLN A 127 28.36 23.85 34.92
C GLN A 127 28.78 25.01 34.01
N GLN A 128 27.81 25.76 33.50
CA GLN A 128 28.03 27.05 32.87
C GLN A 128 27.02 28.07 33.43
N THR A 129 27.57 29.14 33.99
CA THR A 129 26.90 30.27 34.67
C THR A 129 26.37 31.32 33.69
N SER A 130 25.28 31.99 34.08
CA SER A 130 24.61 33.11 33.39
C SER A 130 25.47 34.38 33.25
N PRO A 131 25.08 35.30 32.34
CA PRO A 131 25.37 36.71 32.53
C PRO A 131 24.13 37.62 32.51
N GLU A 132 24.27 38.67 33.31
CA GLU A 132 23.41 39.79 33.63
C GLU A 132 23.66 40.98 32.68
N LEU A 133 22.69 41.88 32.51
CA LEU A 133 22.71 43.11 31.68
C LEU A 133 23.28 44.33 32.49
N PRO A 134 23.11 45.62 32.08
CA PRO A 134 23.75 46.38 30.99
C PRO A 134 24.27 47.79 31.41
N ILE A 135 25.33 48.39 30.83
CA ILE A 135 25.60 49.87 30.93
C ILE A 135 26.22 50.47 29.65
N GLN A 136 25.88 51.75 29.45
CA GLN A 136 25.94 52.70 28.34
C GLN A 136 27.29 53.38 27.95
N ILE A 137 27.35 53.77 26.67
CA ILE A 137 27.81 55.04 26.01
C ILE A 137 29.23 55.58 26.26
N THR A 138 29.99 55.77 25.15
CA THR A 138 30.49 57.08 24.65
C THR A 138 31.23 56.94 23.29
N SER A 139 30.97 57.86 22.35
CA SER A 139 31.77 58.10 21.13
C SER A 139 33.01 58.96 21.44
N PRO A 140 34.04 59.11 20.57
CA PRO A 140 33.91 60.06 19.44
C PRO A 140 34.87 59.91 18.21
N VAL A 141 34.61 60.77 17.21
CA VAL A 141 35.51 61.40 16.19
C VAL A 141 35.93 60.66 14.89
N ARG A 142 35.91 61.47 13.83
CA ARG A 142 36.01 61.32 12.36
C ARG A 142 37.43 61.69 11.84
N SER A 143 37.90 61.07 10.75
CA SER A 143 38.78 61.65 9.68
C SER A 143 39.01 60.61 8.56
N GLN A 144 38.51 60.82 7.33
CA GLN A 144 39.10 61.43 6.11
C GLN A 144 40.08 60.53 5.28
N LEU A 145 39.76 60.46 3.97
CA LEU A 145 40.42 59.86 2.78
C LEU A 145 41.70 60.64 2.36
N PRO A 146 42.60 60.17 1.44
CA PRO A 146 42.40 60.23 -0.04
C PRO A 146 43.26 59.18 -0.88
N PRO A 147 43.62 59.34 -2.20
CA PRO A 147 43.22 58.40 -3.30
C PRO A 147 44.32 57.97 -4.34
N THR A 148 43.90 57.32 -5.45
CA THR A 148 44.51 57.16 -6.84
C THR A 148 45.72 56.22 -7.09
N PRO A 149 46.10 55.81 -8.36
CA PRO A 149 45.52 55.95 -9.74
C PRO A 149 45.46 54.60 -10.57
N VAL A 150 44.61 54.41 -11.60
CA VAL A 150 44.68 54.66 -13.08
C VAL A 150 45.92 54.16 -13.85
N SER A 151 45.74 53.26 -14.85
CA SER A 151 46.47 53.30 -16.14
C SER A 151 45.81 52.42 -17.24
N ASP A 152 45.60 53.03 -18.41
CA ASP A 152 45.09 52.48 -19.68
C ASP A 152 46.20 51.85 -20.54
N SER A 153 45.84 50.96 -21.48
CA SER A 153 46.25 51.04 -22.90
C SER A 153 45.61 49.96 -23.80
N HIS A 154 45.20 50.40 -24.99
CA HIS A 154 44.52 49.70 -26.09
C HIS A 154 45.45 48.81 -26.96
N VAL A 155 44.86 47.92 -27.79
CA VAL A 155 44.92 47.88 -29.29
C VAL A 155 44.51 46.49 -29.88
N LEU A 156 43.64 46.49 -30.90
CA LEU A 156 43.13 45.39 -31.80
C LEU A 156 44.17 45.00 -32.90
N PRO A 157 43.93 44.12 -33.94
CA PRO A 157 42.82 43.20 -34.27
C PRO A 157 43.23 41.75 -34.76
N SER A 158 42.18 40.93 -34.99
CA SER A 158 41.97 39.68 -35.79
C SER A 158 42.76 39.45 -37.12
N PRO A 159 42.56 38.36 -37.93
CA PRO A 159 41.78 37.09 -37.79
C PRO A 159 42.45 35.79 -38.38
N ALA A 160 41.70 34.67 -38.33
CA ALA A 160 41.44 33.70 -39.45
C ALA A 160 41.95 32.24 -39.35
N ARG A 161 40.98 31.32 -39.63
CA ARG A 161 41.06 30.11 -40.48
C ARG A 161 41.92 28.92 -40.01
N GLU A 162 41.61 27.65 -40.26
CA GLU A 162 40.50 26.86 -40.82
C GLU A 162 41.00 25.39 -40.84
N TYR A 163 40.05 24.43 -40.95
CA TYR A 163 40.19 23.07 -41.49
C TYR A 163 40.95 21.94 -40.76
N LEU A 164 40.15 20.97 -40.29
CA LEU A 164 40.41 19.52 -40.33
C LEU A 164 40.39 19.00 -41.78
N PRO A 165 41.00 17.82 -42.03
CA PRO A 165 40.19 16.71 -42.54
C PRO A 165 40.54 15.31 -42.00
N SER A 166 39.54 14.43 -42.16
CA SER A 166 39.48 12.97 -41.98
C SER A 166 40.45 12.16 -42.86
N GLU A 167 40.81 10.94 -42.43
CA GLU A 167 40.41 9.65 -43.05
C GLU A 167 41.30 8.46 -42.61
N THR A 168 40.63 7.33 -42.34
CA THR A 168 41.07 5.93 -42.19
C THR A 168 41.72 5.35 -43.46
N PRO A 169 42.56 4.28 -43.41
CA PRO A 169 42.04 2.89 -43.46
C PRO A 169 42.89 1.77 -42.80
N THR A 170 42.21 0.63 -42.60
CA THR A 170 42.63 -0.74 -42.18
C THR A 170 43.70 -1.38 -43.10
N PRO A 171 44.41 -2.48 -42.72
CA PRO A 171 43.86 -3.84 -42.88
C PRO A 171 44.35 -4.98 -41.94
N THR A 172 43.45 -5.95 -41.72
CA THR A 172 43.57 -7.43 -41.73
C THR A 172 44.83 -8.15 -41.21
N GLN A 173 44.66 -9.08 -40.24
CA GLN A 173 45.02 -10.52 -40.32
C GLN A 173 44.88 -11.24 -38.94
N SER A 174 44.14 -12.36 -38.93
CA SER A 174 44.25 -13.50 -38.01
C SER A 174 45.26 -14.52 -38.60
N PRO A 175 45.74 -15.61 -37.93
CA PRO A 175 45.09 -16.42 -36.87
C PRO A 175 46.04 -16.97 -35.76
N SER A 176 45.47 -17.67 -34.75
CA SER A 176 45.88 -19.01 -34.26
C SER A 176 45.60 -19.26 -32.78
N GLN A 177 45.38 -20.55 -32.49
CA GLN A 177 44.84 -21.18 -31.29
C GLN A 177 45.85 -21.27 -30.13
N SER A 178 45.38 -21.30 -28.89
CA SER A 178 45.80 -22.31 -27.90
C SER A 178 44.96 -22.23 -26.62
N ALA A 179 44.57 -23.42 -26.15
CA ALA A 179 43.78 -23.65 -24.97
C ALA A 179 44.61 -23.46 -23.69
N HIS A 180 44.05 -22.77 -22.70
CA HIS A 180 44.47 -22.89 -21.31
C HIS A 180 43.23 -23.14 -20.44
N TYR A 181 43.18 -24.34 -19.87
CA TYR A 181 42.27 -24.72 -18.80
C TYR A 181 42.66 -23.95 -17.53
N ASN A 182 41.84 -22.98 -17.12
CA ASN A 182 41.89 -22.44 -15.77
C ASN A 182 40.67 -22.95 -15.00
N SER A 183 40.95 -23.91 -14.12
CA SER A 183 40.05 -24.43 -13.09
C SER A 183 39.46 -23.28 -12.27
N THR A 184 38.18 -23.00 -12.49
CA THR A 184 37.40 -22.11 -11.63
C THR A 184 36.77 -22.96 -10.53
N PRO A 185 36.88 -22.60 -9.24
CA PRO A 185 36.21 -23.34 -8.17
C PRO A 185 34.69 -23.26 -8.37
N PRO A 186 33.92 -24.28 -7.97
CA PRO A 186 32.48 -24.30 -8.18
C PRO A 186 31.85 -23.12 -7.44
N SER A 187 31.28 -22.20 -8.23
CA SER A 187 30.36 -21.18 -7.78
C SER A 187 29.35 -21.84 -6.84
N SER A 188 29.34 -21.36 -5.59
CA SER A 188 28.35 -21.72 -4.58
C SER A 188 26.96 -21.59 -5.20
N LEU A 189 26.25 -22.71 -5.28
CA LEU A 189 24.81 -22.74 -5.54
C LEU A 189 24.13 -21.78 -4.57
N GLN A 190 23.80 -20.58 -5.06
CA GLN A 190 22.95 -19.65 -4.34
C GLN A 190 21.63 -20.37 -4.06
N SER A 191 21.34 -20.57 -2.78
CA SER A 191 20.06 -21.12 -2.34
C SER A 191 18.93 -20.23 -2.88
N PRO A 192 17.82 -20.79 -3.41
CA PRO A 192 16.74 -20.02 -4.03
C PRO A 192 15.85 -19.25 -3.03
N LEU A 193 16.40 -18.85 -1.88
CA LEU A 193 15.73 -18.07 -0.83
C LEU A 193 16.20 -16.61 -0.77
N GLN A 194 16.91 -16.13 -1.79
CA GLN A 194 17.27 -14.72 -1.90
C GLN A 194 16.02 -13.84 -2.07
N SER A 195 15.80 -12.99 -1.07
CA SER A 195 15.00 -11.76 -1.07
C SER A 195 13.65 -11.82 -1.79
N VAL A 196 12.56 -11.96 -1.02
CA VAL A 196 11.17 -11.72 -1.49
C VAL A 196 10.95 -10.25 -1.93
N ARG A 197 11.94 -9.36 -1.80
CA ARG A 197 11.89 -8.04 -2.43
C ARG A 197 12.44 -8.13 -3.85
N PRO A 198 11.59 -8.05 -4.89
CA PRO A 198 12.06 -7.48 -6.13
C PRO A 198 12.50 -6.04 -5.86
N ASP A 199 13.56 -5.62 -6.54
CA ASP A 199 14.22 -4.32 -6.46
C ASP A 199 13.30 -3.21 -7.03
N VAL A 200 12.15 -3.00 -6.40
CA VAL A 200 11.11 -2.07 -6.84
C VAL A 200 11.27 -0.80 -6.03
N THR A 201 11.87 0.21 -6.66
CA THR A 201 11.93 1.56 -6.10
C THR A 201 10.51 2.09 -5.86
N PRO A 202 10.18 2.56 -4.64
CA PRO A 202 8.89 3.16 -4.40
C PRO A 202 8.71 4.44 -5.22
N PRO A 203 7.48 4.75 -5.65
CA PRO A 203 7.21 6.03 -6.31
C PRO A 203 7.49 7.17 -5.32
N PRO A 204 7.89 8.36 -5.78
CA PRO A 204 8.25 9.47 -4.90
C PRO A 204 7.08 9.94 -4.02
N LEU A 205 5.85 9.76 -4.50
CA LEU A 205 4.64 10.13 -3.80
C LEU A 205 3.66 8.97 -3.70
N LEU A 206 3.04 8.85 -2.53
CA LEU A 206 1.95 7.93 -2.26
C LEU A 206 0.78 8.67 -1.63
N PHE A 207 -0.40 8.05 -1.69
CA PHE A 207 -1.65 8.63 -1.23
C PHE A 207 -2.37 7.65 -0.30
N ARG A 208 -2.99 8.18 0.75
CA ARG A 208 -3.82 7.41 1.69
C ARG A 208 -5.18 8.07 1.81
N PHE A 209 -6.24 7.26 1.85
CA PHE A 209 -7.51 7.69 2.42
C PHE A 209 -7.62 7.05 3.80
N TRP A 210 -8.27 7.73 4.73
CA TRP A 210 -8.62 7.17 6.03
C TRP A 210 -9.88 7.86 6.58
N ASP A 211 -10.61 7.13 7.40
CA ASP A 211 -11.87 7.49 8.04
C ASP A 211 -11.94 6.85 9.43
N GLU A 212 -13.06 6.98 10.13
CA GLU A 212 -13.29 6.37 11.46
C GLU A 212 -13.19 4.83 11.47
N ASN A 213 -13.40 4.20 10.30
CA ASN A 213 -13.33 2.76 10.14
C ASN A 213 -11.91 2.27 9.83
N SER A 214 -10.96 3.19 9.63
CA SER A 214 -9.58 2.87 9.35
C SER A 214 -8.86 2.45 10.62
N GLY A 215 -8.41 1.19 10.68
CA GLY A 215 -7.68 0.68 11.85
C GLY A 215 -6.36 1.41 12.10
N GLY A 216 -5.93 1.43 13.36
CA GLY A 216 -4.71 2.12 13.77
C GLY A 216 -4.92 3.56 14.23
N ILE A 217 -3.81 4.24 14.55
CA ILE A 217 -3.83 5.68 14.77
C ILE A 217 -3.72 6.35 13.41
N ASN A 218 -4.73 7.13 13.05
CA ASN A 218 -4.76 7.91 11.82
C ASN A 218 -4.93 9.39 12.18
N SER A 219 -3.89 10.19 11.93
CA SER A 219 -3.95 11.64 12.09
C SER A 219 -3.20 12.34 10.98
N ALA A 220 -3.41 13.66 10.87
CA ALA A 220 -2.68 14.49 9.91
C ALA A 220 -1.15 14.47 10.12
N ASN A 221 -0.71 14.13 11.34
CA ASN A 221 0.68 14.20 11.77
C ASN A 221 1.33 12.83 11.98
N LYS A 222 0.58 11.73 11.98
CA LYS A 222 1.16 10.39 12.18
C LYS A 222 0.19 9.30 11.71
N PHE A 223 0.76 8.22 11.16
CA PHE A 223 0.03 6.96 11.02
C PHE A 223 0.71 5.85 11.80
N VAL A 224 -0.07 5.04 12.49
CA VAL A 224 0.37 3.83 13.18
C VAL A 224 -0.56 2.69 12.78
N ALA A 225 -0.03 1.57 12.27
CA ALA A 225 -0.85 0.43 11.90
C ALA A 225 -1.57 -0.15 13.14
N GLY A 226 -2.77 -0.71 12.95
CA GLY A 226 -3.63 -1.16 14.05
C GLY A 226 -3.09 -2.31 14.91
N MET A 227 -2.02 -2.99 14.50
CA MET A 227 -1.31 -3.94 15.36
C MET A 227 -0.43 -3.23 16.42
N TRP A 228 -0.18 -1.94 16.24
CA TRP A 228 0.79 -1.15 17.00
C TRP A 228 0.18 0.12 17.64
N ASP A 229 -1.13 0.35 17.51
CA ASP A 229 -1.82 1.56 17.98
C ASP A 229 -2.00 1.61 19.50
N GLN A 230 -2.19 0.46 20.16
CA GLN A 230 -2.47 0.39 21.59
C GLN A 230 -1.26 0.73 22.48
N ASN A 231 -0.03 0.73 21.95
CA ASN A 231 1.17 0.99 22.72
C ASN A 231 2.11 1.98 22.00
N ALA A 232 1.85 3.28 22.12
CA ALA A 232 2.70 4.34 21.58
C ALA A 232 4.18 4.28 22.03
N THR A 233 4.47 3.57 23.12
CA THR A 233 5.80 3.38 23.72
C THR A 233 6.51 2.09 23.29
N THR A 234 5.83 1.12 22.68
CA THR A 234 6.49 -0.11 22.21
C THR A 234 7.12 0.13 20.84
N PRO A 235 8.45 -0.01 20.69
CA PRO A 235 9.09 0.08 19.38
C PRO A 235 8.58 -1.06 18.50
N ILE A 236 8.20 -0.69 17.28
CA ILE A 236 7.72 -1.64 16.29
C ILE A 236 8.90 -2.54 15.90
N PRO A 237 8.76 -3.88 15.97
CA PRO A 237 9.85 -4.78 15.62
C PRO A 237 10.31 -4.54 14.20
N ASP A 238 11.62 -4.65 13.98
CA ASP A 238 12.14 -4.67 12.62
C ASP A 238 11.60 -5.91 11.89
N HIS A 239 10.91 -5.68 10.78
CA HIS A 239 10.40 -6.71 9.88
C HIS A 239 11.47 -7.73 9.45
N SER A 240 12.76 -7.36 9.46
CA SER A 240 13.88 -8.23 9.07
C SER A 240 14.07 -9.41 10.02
N THR A 241 13.66 -9.25 11.27
CA THR A 241 13.68 -10.31 12.30
C THR A 241 12.54 -11.31 12.15
N ILE A 242 11.56 -11.00 11.30
CA ILE A 242 10.37 -11.81 11.07
C ILE A 242 10.57 -12.66 9.83
N HIS A 243 10.31 -13.96 9.97
CA HIS A 243 10.45 -14.90 8.86
C HIS A 243 9.61 -14.43 7.63
N PRO A 244 10.18 -14.38 6.41
CA PRO A 244 9.51 -13.80 5.24
C PRO A 244 8.12 -14.37 4.91
N ARG A 245 7.87 -15.65 5.23
CA ARG A 245 6.54 -16.26 5.08
C ARG A 245 5.49 -15.70 6.04
N ILE A 246 5.89 -15.32 7.25
CA ILE A 246 4.99 -14.64 8.20
C ILE A 246 4.65 -13.27 7.64
N ILE A 247 5.63 -12.51 7.14
CA ILE A 247 5.39 -11.23 6.45
C ILE A 247 4.41 -11.42 5.28
N SER A 248 4.64 -12.39 4.39
CA SER A 248 3.72 -12.70 3.29
C SER A 248 2.30 -13.03 3.77
N THR A 249 2.18 -13.78 4.86
CA THR A 249 0.88 -14.10 5.47
C THR A 249 0.19 -12.84 6.01
N LEU A 250 0.92 -11.97 6.71
CA LEU A 250 0.40 -10.71 7.25
C LEU A 250 -0.02 -9.76 6.12
N VAL A 251 0.75 -9.69 5.02
CA VAL A 251 0.41 -8.92 3.82
C VAL A 251 -0.90 -9.45 3.23
N ARG A 252 -1.03 -10.77 3.01
CA ARG A 252 -2.27 -11.36 2.49
C ARG A 252 -3.44 -11.08 3.43
N MET A 253 -3.26 -11.22 4.74
CA MET A 253 -4.30 -10.91 5.73
C MET A 253 -4.73 -9.44 5.69
N HIS A 254 -3.78 -8.50 5.57
CA HIS A 254 -4.08 -7.07 5.43
C HIS A 254 -4.92 -6.77 4.19
N LEU A 255 -4.62 -7.45 3.08
CA LEU A 255 -5.26 -7.20 1.78
C LEU A 255 -6.60 -7.93 1.62
N THR A 256 -6.86 -8.94 2.45
CA THR A 256 -8.19 -9.53 2.57
C THR A 256 -9.09 -8.60 3.38
N ARG A 257 -10.39 -8.53 3.05
CA ARG A 257 -11.39 -7.68 3.73
C ARG A 257 -11.72 -8.12 5.17
N VAL A 258 -10.79 -8.78 5.84
CA VAL A 258 -10.95 -9.22 7.22
C VAL A 258 -10.61 -8.05 8.12
N ASN A 259 -11.53 -7.71 9.02
CA ASN A 259 -11.28 -6.69 10.02
C ASN A 259 -10.36 -7.25 11.13
N VAL A 260 -9.05 -7.17 10.91
CA VAL A 260 -8.03 -7.53 11.90
C VAL A 260 -7.02 -6.39 12.05
N SER A 261 -6.57 -6.17 13.27
CA SER A 261 -5.43 -5.30 13.56
C SER A 261 -4.24 -5.71 12.70
N SER A 262 -3.88 -4.83 11.77
CA SER A 262 -2.84 -5.11 10.79
C SER A 262 -1.50 -4.49 11.17
N ALA A 263 -0.42 -5.18 10.82
CA ALA A 263 0.94 -4.65 10.94
C ALA A 263 1.26 -3.56 9.91
N PHE A 264 0.38 -3.36 8.93
CA PHE A 264 0.62 -2.51 7.77
C PHE A 264 -0.35 -1.34 7.66
N ILE A 265 0.15 -0.25 7.07
CA ILE A 265 -0.61 0.91 6.63
C ILE A 265 -0.70 0.87 5.10
N SER A 266 -1.91 0.81 4.54
CA SER A 266 -2.13 0.79 3.08
C SER A 266 -2.00 2.19 2.47
N LEU A 267 -1.23 2.25 1.38
CA LEU A 267 -0.97 3.41 0.55
C LEU A 267 -1.22 3.07 -0.92
N SER A 268 -1.53 4.08 -1.74
CA SER A 268 -1.76 3.93 -3.18
C SER A 268 -0.92 4.87 -4.00
N THR A 269 -0.53 4.44 -5.20
CA THR A 269 0.08 5.28 -6.24
C THR A 269 -0.95 6.11 -7.01
N SER A 270 -2.24 5.86 -6.82
CA SER A 270 -3.32 6.45 -7.61
C SER A 270 -4.11 7.48 -6.79
N PRO A 271 -3.89 8.79 -7.00
CA PRO A 271 -4.72 9.82 -6.36
C PRO A 271 -6.20 9.64 -6.72
N LEU A 272 -6.53 9.29 -7.97
CA LEU A 272 -7.93 9.08 -8.37
C LEU A 272 -8.60 7.96 -7.55
N GLY A 273 -7.88 6.88 -7.25
CA GLY A 273 -8.42 5.79 -6.42
C GLY A 273 -8.65 6.20 -4.97
N VAL A 274 -7.74 6.99 -4.41
CA VAL A 274 -7.86 7.53 -3.06
C VAL A 274 -9.02 8.52 -2.95
N PHE A 275 -9.12 9.45 -3.89
CA PHE A 275 -10.22 10.43 -3.96
C PHE A 275 -11.57 9.72 -4.15
N HIS A 276 -11.64 8.73 -5.04
CA HIS A 276 -12.86 7.94 -5.25
C HIS A 276 -13.35 7.27 -3.98
N ARG A 277 -12.47 6.61 -3.23
CA ARG A 277 -12.82 5.96 -1.95
C ARG A 277 -13.25 6.98 -0.90
N ALA A 278 -12.47 8.04 -0.70
CA ALA A 278 -12.77 9.07 0.30
C ALA A 278 -14.13 9.76 0.03
N LEU A 279 -14.38 10.19 -1.22
CA LEU A 279 -15.63 10.85 -1.60
C LEU A 279 -16.86 9.94 -1.44
N ARG A 280 -16.69 8.62 -1.59
CA ARG A 280 -17.75 7.63 -1.37
C ARG A 280 -17.96 7.30 0.11
N ALA A 281 -16.92 7.38 0.94
CA ALA A 281 -17.02 7.20 2.39
C ALA A 281 -17.76 8.37 3.08
N GLY A 282 -17.76 9.56 2.47
CA GLY A 282 -18.44 10.73 3.04
C GLY A 282 -17.50 11.53 3.92
N LYS A 283 -17.45 11.21 5.22
CA LYS A 283 -16.54 11.83 6.20
C LYS A 283 -15.19 11.12 6.19
N ALA A 284 -14.26 11.61 5.38
CA ALA A 284 -12.95 10.98 5.22
C ALA A 284 -11.85 12.02 4.99
N ASN A 285 -10.63 11.62 5.30
CA ASN A 285 -9.41 12.39 5.10
C ASN A 285 -8.55 11.76 4.02
N ILE A 286 -7.80 12.60 3.32
CA ILE A 286 -6.83 12.22 2.30
C ILE A 286 -5.48 12.78 2.71
N SER A 287 -4.46 11.94 2.69
CA SER A 287 -3.08 12.32 2.99
C SER A 287 -2.18 12.05 1.78
N ILE A 288 -1.30 13.01 1.49
CA ILE A 288 -0.26 12.91 0.47
C ILE A 288 1.07 12.70 1.18
N LEU A 289 1.84 11.71 0.74
CA LEU A 289 3.04 11.29 1.45
C LEU A 289 4.27 11.24 0.54
N ASP A 290 5.41 11.66 1.08
CA ASP A 290 6.74 11.60 0.45
C ASP A 290 7.47 10.34 0.90
N THR A 291 7.73 9.44 -0.05
CA THR A 291 8.39 8.16 0.27
C THR A 291 9.86 8.32 0.57
N SER A 292 10.52 9.41 0.17
CA SER A 292 11.93 9.66 0.48
C SER A 292 12.17 9.94 1.97
N LYS A 293 11.11 10.30 2.70
CA LYS A 293 11.09 10.53 4.14
C LYS A 293 10.70 9.29 4.95
N MET A 294 10.47 8.17 4.28
CA MET A 294 10.14 6.89 4.91
C MET A 294 11.35 5.96 4.92
N ASN A 295 11.37 5.04 5.87
CA ASN A 295 12.31 3.93 5.84
C ASN A 295 11.99 3.02 4.64
N GLN A 296 12.91 2.96 3.66
CA GLN A 296 12.74 2.15 2.45
C GLN A 296 12.60 0.67 2.78
N SER A 297 13.24 0.21 3.86
CA SER A 297 13.08 -1.17 4.32
C SER A 297 11.71 -1.45 4.94
N HIS A 298 10.85 -0.46 5.17
CA HIS A 298 9.49 -0.67 5.66
C HIS A 298 8.44 -0.60 4.56
N LEU A 299 8.83 -0.27 3.33
CA LEU A 299 7.94 -0.20 2.18
C LEU A 299 7.86 -1.54 1.44
N PHE A 300 6.64 -1.94 1.12
CA PHE A 300 6.36 -3.18 0.42
C PHE A 300 5.42 -2.91 -0.75
N SER A 301 5.87 -3.19 -1.97
CA SER A 301 4.95 -3.30 -3.10
C SER A 301 4.09 -4.55 -2.91
N VAL A 302 2.79 -4.46 -3.16
CA VAL A 302 1.87 -5.61 -3.01
C VAL A 302 1.99 -6.60 -4.17
N ILE A 303 2.28 -6.11 -5.38
CA ILE A 303 2.31 -6.92 -6.62
C ILE A 303 3.11 -8.22 -6.46
N PRO A 304 4.34 -8.22 -5.90
CA PRO A 304 5.12 -9.45 -5.76
C PRO A 304 4.46 -10.53 -4.90
N PHE A 305 3.68 -10.13 -3.89
CA PHE A 305 2.97 -11.06 -2.98
C PHE A 305 1.74 -11.70 -3.62
N LEU A 306 1.12 -11.01 -4.59
CA LEU A 306 -0.14 -11.45 -5.22
C LEU A 306 0.03 -11.87 -6.69
N ARG A 307 1.21 -11.72 -7.30
CA ARG A 307 1.45 -12.00 -8.72
C ARG A 307 1.05 -13.42 -9.12
N HIS A 308 1.44 -14.40 -8.31
CA HIS A 308 1.20 -15.83 -8.60
C HIS A 308 -0.11 -16.35 -7.99
N GLU A 309 -0.58 -15.70 -6.94
CA GLU A 309 -1.77 -16.12 -6.19
C GLU A 309 -2.62 -14.88 -5.84
N PRO A 310 -3.35 -14.31 -6.81
CA PRO A 310 -4.16 -13.13 -6.59
C PRO A 310 -5.31 -13.41 -5.62
N ILE A 311 -5.79 -12.37 -4.95
CA ILE A 311 -6.99 -12.47 -4.12
C ILE A 311 -8.21 -12.53 -5.04
N MET A 312 -9.04 -13.54 -4.84
CA MET A 312 -10.25 -13.76 -5.64
C MET A 312 -11.43 -13.03 -4.96
N TYR A 313 -12.13 -12.19 -5.71
CA TYR A 313 -13.32 -11.45 -5.28
C TYR A 313 -14.51 -11.75 -6.20
N GLY A 314 -15.72 -11.57 -5.65
CA GLY A 314 -17.00 -11.82 -6.33
C GLY A 314 -17.56 -13.22 -6.02
N SER A 315 -18.86 -13.41 -6.27
CA SER A 315 -19.64 -14.62 -5.95
C SER A 315 -19.08 -15.93 -6.53
N GLU A 316 -18.23 -15.85 -7.56
CA GLU A 316 -17.58 -17.01 -8.19
C GLU A 316 -16.05 -16.85 -8.32
N GLY A 317 -15.44 -15.88 -7.63
CA GLY A 317 -14.01 -15.59 -7.80
C GLY A 317 -13.64 -15.07 -9.20
N LYS A 318 -14.60 -14.54 -9.97
CA LYS A 318 -14.36 -14.01 -11.32
C LYS A 318 -13.44 -12.78 -11.33
N SER A 319 -13.32 -12.06 -10.21
CA SER A 319 -12.46 -10.90 -10.11
C SER A 319 -11.15 -11.24 -9.43
N ARG A 320 -10.03 -10.99 -10.11
CA ARG A 320 -8.68 -11.18 -9.58
C ARG A 320 -8.10 -9.85 -9.14
N TYR A 321 -7.73 -9.75 -7.87
CA TYR A 321 -7.04 -8.61 -7.32
C TYR A 321 -5.56 -8.92 -7.14
N PHE A 322 -4.73 -8.13 -7.82
CA PHE A 322 -3.27 -8.25 -7.83
C PHE A 322 -2.56 -7.17 -6.99
N GLY A 323 -3.31 -6.27 -6.36
CA GLY A 323 -2.75 -5.13 -5.62
C GLY A 323 -1.92 -4.16 -6.45
N GLN A 324 -2.31 -3.98 -7.72
CA GLN A 324 -1.61 -3.06 -8.60
C GLN A 324 -1.69 -1.63 -8.09
N GLY A 325 -0.51 -1.01 -7.90
CA GLY A 325 -0.39 0.34 -7.37
C GLY A 325 -0.67 0.45 -5.87
N GLU A 326 -0.75 -0.66 -5.14
CA GLU A 326 -0.86 -0.68 -3.69
C GLU A 326 0.51 -0.93 -3.04
N TRP A 327 0.76 -0.17 -1.99
CA TRP A 327 1.98 -0.20 -1.20
C TRP A 327 1.61 -0.31 0.28
N LEU A 328 2.34 -1.12 1.02
CA LEU A 328 2.16 -1.30 2.45
C LEU A 328 3.37 -0.75 3.18
N VAL A 329 3.13 0.05 4.22
CA VAL A 329 4.17 0.48 5.15
C VAL A 329 4.07 -0.36 6.41
N TRP A 330 5.17 -0.98 6.81
CA TRP A 330 5.27 -1.65 8.10
C TRP A 330 5.33 -0.65 9.24
N GLY A 331 4.39 -0.76 10.17
CA GLY A 331 4.46 -0.06 11.43
C GLY A 331 3.94 1.37 11.41
N ILE A 332 4.86 2.34 11.27
CA ILE A 332 4.58 3.78 11.43
C ILE A 332 4.94 4.51 10.14
N ILE A 333 4.13 5.50 9.80
CA ILE A 333 4.52 6.57 8.90
C ILE A 333 4.75 7.83 9.73
N PRO A 334 5.97 8.39 9.71
CA PRO A 334 6.30 9.53 10.55
C PRO A 334 5.76 10.84 9.97
N SER A 335 5.65 11.87 10.80
CA SER A 335 5.09 13.19 10.45
C SER A 335 5.75 13.81 9.23
N GLU A 336 7.08 13.72 9.15
CA GLU A 336 7.89 14.31 8.09
C GLU A 336 7.64 13.69 6.71
N ALA A 337 7.05 12.49 6.67
CA ALA A 337 6.63 11.86 5.43
C ALA A 337 5.24 12.28 4.98
N ILE A 338 4.45 12.97 5.82
CA ILE A 338 3.11 13.46 5.47
C ILE A 338 3.25 14.91 4.98
N LEU A 339 3.04 15.12 3.68
CA LEU A 339 3.16 16.44 3.07
C LEU A 339 1.97 17.33 3.40
N THR A 340 0.77 16.74 3.38
CA THR A 340 -0.47 17.42 3.74
C THR A 340 -1.57 16.38 3.97
N THR A 341 -2.54 16.74 4.80
CA THR A 341 -3.80 16.01 5.01
C THR A 341 -4.96 16.99 4.92
N PHE A 342 -6.04 16.58 4.28
CA PHE A 342 -7.24 17.38 4.12
C PHE A 342 -8.49 16.50 4.06
N SER A 343 -9.61 17.02 4.53
CA SER A 343 -10.91 16.38 4.51
C SER A 343 -11.61 16.44 3.14
N THR A 344 -12.58 15.56 2.93
CA THR A 344 -13.51 15.64 1.80
C THR A 344 -14.33 16.93 1.83
N ASP A 345 -14.66 17.46 3.00
CA ASP A 345 -15.37 18.73 3.16
C ASP A 345 -14.52 19.92 2.71
N THR A 346 -13.22 19.90 3.03
CA THR A 346 -12.26 20.88 2.51
C THR A 346 -12.19 20.83 0.98
N LEU A 347 -12.22 19.63 0.36
CA LEU A 347 -12.28 19.50 -1.11
C LEU A 347 -13.54 20.13 -1.71
N PHE A 348 -14.72 19.87 -1.12
CA PHE A 348 -15.98 20.45 -1.61
C PHE A 348 -16.04 21.96 -1.39
N SER A 349 -15.52 22.45 -0.26
CA SER A 349 -15.43 23.87 0.07
C SER A 349 -14.56 24.59 -0.96
N ILE A 350 -13.36 24.08 -1.23
CA ILE A 350 -12.46 24.62 -2.28
C ILE A 350 -13.14 24.58 -3.66
N SER A 351 -13.81 23.47 -4.00
CA SER A 351 -14.52 23.32 -5.28
C SER A 351 -15.65 24.35 -5.44
N THR A 352 -16.29 24.75 -4.35
CA THR A 352 -17.42 25.70 -4.35
C THR A 352 -16.92 27.15 -4.37
N GLU A 353 -15.94 27.47 -3.54
CA GLU A 353 -15.34 28.80 -3.44
C GLU A 353 -14.53 29.16 -4.70
N TYR A 354 -13.92 28.17 -5.35
CA TYR A 354 -13.10 28.34 -6.55
C TYR A 354 -13.66 27.52 -7.72
N PRO A 355 -14.67 28.03 -8.47
CA PRO A 355 -15.36 27.26 -9.51
C PRO A 355 -14.47 26.71 -10.63
N SER A 356 -13.36 27.39 -10.95
CA SER A 356 -12.36 26.90 -11.91
C SER A 356 -11.70 25.61 -11.42
N VAL A 357 -11.38 25.52 -10.14
CA VAL A 357 -10.87 24.32 -9.48
C VAL A 357 -11.96 23.25 -9.43
N GLY A 358 -13.19 23.60 -9.03
CA GLY A 358 -14.29 22.65 -8.95
C GLY A 358 -14.63 21.97 -10.28
N LYS A 359 -14.69 22.77 -11.37
CA LYS A 359 -14.87 22.26 -12.73
C LYS A 359 -13.76 21.28 -13.13
N LEU A 360 -12.53 21.53 -12.68
CA LEU A 360 -11.37 20.71 -13.00
C LEU A 360 -11.37 19.37 -12.25
N LEU A 361 -11.68 19.40 -10.95
CA LEU A 361 -11.63 18.22 -10.07
C LEU A 361 -12.76 17.23 -10.34
N GLN A 362 -13.93 17.71 -10.79
CA GLN A 362 -15.09 16.87 -11.14
C GLN A 362 -15.53 15.94 -9.99
N LEU A 363 -15.51 16.45 -8.75
CA LEU A 363 -15.72 15.65 -7.53
C LEU A 363 -17.05 14.86 -7.54
N HIS A 364 -18.14 15.47 -8.02
CA HIS A 364 -19.44 14.79 -8.13
C HIS A 364 -19.42 13.59 -9.08
N LEU A 365 -18.71 13.71 -10.20
CA LEU A 365 -18.59 12.63 -11.18
C LEU A 365 -17.81 11.45 -10.59
N ILE A 366 -16.76 11.75 -9.82
CA ILE A 366 -15.97 10.73 -9.11
C ILE A 366 -16.80 10.09 -8.00
N LYS A 367 -17.43 10.89 -7.13
CA LYS A 367 -18.27 10.42 -6.02
C LYS A 367 -19.38 9.46 -6.49
N ASN A 368 -20.04 9.80 -7.59
CA ASN A 368 -21.19 9.06 -8.10
C ASN A 368 -20.81 7.83 -8.95
N ALA A 369 -19.52 7.60 -9.22
CA ALA A 369 -19.10 6.42 -9.96
C ALA A 369 -19.12 5.17 -9.07
N LYS A 370 -19.78 4.10 -9.51
CA LYS A 370 -19.82 2.81 -8.79
C LYS A 370 -18.41 2.26 -8.53
N PHE A 371 -17.54 2.31 -9.54
CA PHE A 371 -16.17 1.82 -9.48
C PHE A 371 -15.17 2.78 -10.13
N ASN A 372 -13.97 2.88 -9.55
CA ASN A 372 -12.81 3.49 -10.21
C ASN A 372 -12.21 2.53 -11.25
N ARG A 373 -12.84 2.46 -12.42
CA ARG A 373 -12.45 1.61 -13.56
C ARG A 373 -12.53 2.38 -14.87
N ALA A 374 -12.31 1.69 -15.99
CA ALA A 374 -12.38 2.27 -17.33
C ALA A 374 -13.62 3.16 -17.58
N PRO A 375 -14.85 2.86 -17.11
CA PRO A 375 -15.99 3.75 -17.29
C PRO A 375 -15.81 5.14 -16.67
N LEU A 376 -15.26 5.22 -15.44
CA LEU A 376 -14.97 6.50 -14.79
C LEU A 376 -13.89 7.27 -15.58
N ILE A 377 -12.82 6.59 -15.97
CA ILE A 377 -11.71 7.17 -16.73
C ILE A 377 -12.21 7.72 -18.08
N ARG A 378 -13.07 6.98 -18.79
CA ARG A 378 -13.70 7.44 -20.04
C ARG A 378 -14.58 8.67 -19.82
N LYS A 379 -15.39 8.70 -18.75
CA LYS A 379 -16.24 9.85 -18.39
C LYS A 379 -15.42 11.09 -18.02
N LEU A 380 -14.27 10.93 -17.35
CA LEU A 380 -13.36 12.03 -17.06
C LEU A 380 -12.70 12.55 -18.35
N GLY A 381 -12.22 11.64 -19.20
CA GLY A 381 -11.59 11.98 -20.49
C GLY A 381 -12.55 12.64 -21.50
N SER A 382 -13.85 12.28 -21.46
CA SER A 382 -14.86 12.86 -22.35
C SER A 382 -15.17 14.33 -22.04
N LYS A 383 -14.75 14.86 -20.89
CA LYS A 383 -14.87 16.29 -20.58
C LYS A 383 -13.88 17.16 -21.36
N ASN A 384 -12.92 16.56 -22.09
CA ASN A 384 -11.97 17.26 -22.95
C ASN A 384 -11.20 18.39 -22.26
N ILE A 385 -10.89 18.20 -20.97
CA ILE A 385 -10.04 19.13 -20.23
C ILE A 385 -8.62 19.02 -20.77
N MET A 386 -8.02 20.17 -21.09
CA MET A 386 -6.66 20.27 -21.60
C MET A 386 -5.69 20.52 -20.45
N ALA A 387 -4.55 19.82 -20.42
CA ALA A 387 -3.41 20.15 -19.58
C ALA A 387 -2.64 21.31 -20.22
N ASP A 388 -3.07 22.54 -19.98
CA ASP A 388 -2.55 23.77 -20.55
C ASP A 388 -2.26 24.82 -19.45
N MET A 389 -1.86 26.03 -19.83
CA MET A 389 -1.57 27.10 -18.89
C MET A 389 -2.75 27.43 -17.95
N HIS A 390 -4.00 27.35 -18.43
CA HIS A 390 -5.16 27.75 -17.65
C HIS A 390 -5.57 26.68 -16.63
N SER A 391 -5.65 25.42 -17.05
CA SER A 391 -5.86 24.31 -16.12
C SER A 391 -4.68 24.18 -15.15
N GLY A 392 -3.45 24.44 -15.62
CA GLY A 392 -2.25 24.54 -14.80
C GLY A 392 -2.41 25.54 -13.67
N ARG A 393 -2.84 26.78 -13.95
CA ARG A 393 -3.10 27.80 -12.91
C ARG A 393 -4.11 27.32 -11.88
N SER A 394 -5.19 26.68 -12.33
CA SER A 394 -6.22 26.14 -11.44
C SER A 394 -5.67 25.03 -10.54
N VAL A 395 -4.83 24.13 -11.07
CA VAL A 395 -4.12 23.11 -10.25
C VAL A 395 -3.14 23.75 -9.28
N GLY A 396 -2.37 24.74 -9.71
CA GLY A 396 -1.44 25.46 -8.84
C GLY A 396 -2.16 26.09 -7.64
N GLN A 397 -3.28 26.76 -7.90
CA GLN A 397 -4.14 27.33 -6.86
C GLN A 397 -4.69 26.25 -5.93
N PHE A 398 -5.21 25.15 -6.49
CA PHE A 398 -5.70 24.01 -5.73
C PHE A 398 -4.64 23.42 -4.79
N LEU A 399 -3.44 23.15 -5.31
CA LEU A 399 -2.34 22.58 -4.51
C LEU A 399 -1.89 23.54 -3.40
N LYS A 400 -1.93 24.86 -3.64
CA LYS A 400 -1.67 25.85 -2.60
C LYS A 400 -2.73 25.83 -1.50
N LEU A 401 -4.01 25.75 -1.88
CA LEU A 401 -5.14 25.67 -0.93
C LEU A 401 -5.10 24.39 -0.08
N LEU A 402 -4.56 23.30 -0.63
CA LEU A 402 -4.27 22.07 0.11
C LEU A 402 -2.97 22.12 0.94
N ASN A 403 -2.31 23.28 1.01
CA ASN A 403 -1.05 23.47 1.71
C ASN A 403 0.08 22.51 1.27
N VAL A 404 0.11 22.14 -0.01
CA VAL A 404 1.17 21.28 -0.57
C VAL A 404 2.49 22.05 -0.62
N PRO A 405 3.61 21.48 -0.16
CA PRO A 405 4.91 22.16 -0.26
C PRO A 405 5.37 22.32 -1.72
N GLN A 406 5.94 23.49 -2.03
CA GLN A 406 6.34 23.88 -3.38
C GLN A 406 7.17 22.82 -4.15
N PRO A 407 8.14 22.11 -3.54
CA PRO A 407 8.95 21.12 -4.26
C PRO A 407 8.15 19.98 -4.91
N HIS A 408 6.93 19.70 -4.44
CA HIS A 408 6.12 18.56 -4.90
C HIS A 408 5.04 18.93 -5.92
N ILE A 409 4.81 20.23 -6.19
CA ILE A 409 3.64 20.68 -6.96
C ILE A 409 3.67 20.21 -8.42
N SER A 410 4.85 20.18 -9.05
CA SER A 410 4.99 19.72 -10.43
C SER A 410 4.68 18.23 -10.57
N THR A 411 5.21 17.41 -9.65
CA THR A 411 4.97 15.97 -9.63
C THR A 411 3.50 15.66 -9.40
N LEU A 412 2.86 16.33 -8.43
CA LEU A 412 1.43 16.17 -8.15
C LEU A 412 0.56 16.61 -9.32
N ALA A 413 0.85 17.76 -9.92
CA ALA A 413 0.13 18.26 -11.09
C ALA A 413 0.15 17.25 -12.24
N MET A 414 1.31 16.67 -12.54
CA MET A 414 1.42 15.62 -13.56
C MET A 414 0.63 14.36 -13.22
N LEU A 415 0.58 13.96 -11.95
CA LEU A 415 -0.24 12.84 -11.49
C LEU A 415 -1.73 13.13 -11.67
N PHE A 416 -2.21 14.31 -11.29
CA PHE A 416 -3.61 14.72 -11.52
C PHE A 416 -3.96 14.72 -13.00
N ALA A 417 -3.16 15.38 -13.84
CA ALA A 417 -3.40 15.44 -15.28
C ALA A 417 -3.49 14.04 -15.92
N THR A 418 -2.58 13.14 -15.53
CA THR A 418 -2.57 11.76 -16.04
C THR A 418 -3.78 10.98 -15.54
N LYS A 419 -4.07 11.02 -14.23
CA LYS A 419 -5.10 10.18 -13.61
C LYS A 419 -6.52 10.67 -13.90
N TRP A 420 -6.72 11.97 -14.13
CA TRP A 420 -7.99 12.53 -14.61
C TRP A 420 -8.13 12.49 -16.13
N SER A 421 -7.17 11.90 -16.86
CA SER A 421 -7.20 11.79 -18.33
C SER A 421 -7.33 13.14 -19.05
N TRP A 422 -6.63 14.16 -18.55
CA TRP A 422 -6.55 15.44 -19.25
C TRP A 422 -5.68 15.31 -20.50
N ARG A 423 -6.13 15.91 -21.59
CA ARG A 423 -5.45 15.83 -22.88
C ARG A 423 -4.21 16.74 -22.86
N SER A 424 -3.09 16.25 -23.37
CA SER A 424 -1.88 17.06 -23.59
C SER A 424 -1.63 17.12 -25.10
N PRO A 425 -1.98 18.21 -25.79
CA PRO A 425 -1.71 18.35 -27.22
C PRO A 425 -0.21 18.64 -27.42
N GLY A 426 0.55 17.63 -27.83
CA GLY A 426 2.00 17.75 -28.05
C GLY A 426 2.77 18.15 -26.78
N ASP A 427 3.76 19.03 -26.93
CA ASP A 427 4.71 19.42 -25.87
C ASP A 427 4.21 20.55 -24.94
N LYS A 428 2.89 20.74 -24.83
CA LYS A 428 2.29 21.76 -23.94
C LYS A 428 2.41 21.44 -22.44
N ARG A 429 3.10 20.37 -22.07
CA ARG A 429 3.39 20.05 -20.65
C ARG A 429 4.16 21.18 -19.97
N ALA A 430 5.09 21.83 -20.67
CA ALA A 430 5.82 22.97 -20.14
C ALA A 430 4.88 24.15 -19.83
N ALA A 431 3.92 24.45 -20.71
CA ALA A 431 2.93 25.49 -20.50
C ALA A 431 1.99 25.16 -19.32
N TYR A 432 1.58 23.90 -19.19
CA TYR A 432 0.81 23.41 -18.04
C TYR A 432 1.55 23.62 -16.72
N LEU A 433 2.80 23.15 -16.63
CA LEU A 433 3.62 23.29 -15.42
C LEU A 433 3.96 24.76 -15.11
N GLN A 434 4.17 25.59 -16.13
CA GLN A 434 4.30 27.03 -15.93
C GLN A 434 3.01 27.64 -15.36
N GLY A 435 1.85 27.16 -15.82
CA GLY A 435 0.56 27.49 -15.25
C GLY A 435 0.46 27.11 -13.78
N VAL A 436 0.85 25.87 -13.44
CA VAL A 436 0.88 25.36 -12.05
C VAL A 436 1.72 26.26 -11.16
N GLN A 437 2.95 26.58 -11.57
CA GLN A 437 3.82 27.46 -10.78
C GLN A 437 3.20 28.85 -10.58
N ARG A 438 2.63 29.45 -11.63
CA ARG A 438 1.98 30.77 -11.54
C ARG A 438 0.76 30.75 -10.63
N GLY A 439 -0.10 29.74 -10.77
CA GLY A 439 -1.30 29.56 -9.94
C GLY A 439 -0.95 29.38 -8.47
N PHE A 440 0.08 28.58 -8.19
CA PHE A 440 0.57 28.35 -6.83
C PHE A 440 1.11 29.63 -6.20
N ILE A 441 1.92 30.42 -6.93
CA ILE A 441 2.45 31.71 -6.46
C ILE A 441 1.32 32.74 -6.25
N SER A 442 0.38 32.85 -7.19
CA SER A 442 -0.72 33.82 -7.07
C SER A 442 -1.65 33.52 -5.89
N ALA A 443 -1.72 32.25 -5.48
CA ALA A 443 -2.57 31.80 -4.39
C ALA A 443 -1.98 32.08 -2.99
N TYR A 444 -0.77 32.66 -2.87
CA TYR A 444 -0.21 33.04 -1.56
C TYR A 444 -1.03 34.12 -0.84
N SER A 445 -1.81 34.91 -1.57
CA SER A 445 -2.70 35.91 -0.99
C SER A 445 -4.05 35.33 -0.55
N LEU A 446 -4.36 34.07 -0.88
CA LEU A 446 -5.60 33.43 -0.48
C LEU A 446 -5.51 32.99 0.98
N LYS A 447 -6.62 33.16 1.69
CA LYS A 447 -6.75 32.61 3.04
C LYS A 447 -6.78 31.10 2.91
N LEU A 448 -5.81 30.42 3.52
CA LEU A 448 -5.82 28.96 3.55
C LEU A 448 -7.05 28.50 4.36
N PRO A 449 -7.70 27.40 3.95
CA PRO A 449 -8.63 26.71 4.82
C PRO A 449 -7.93 26.49 6.17
N PRO A 450 -8.62 26.69 7.31
CA PRO A 450 -8.05 26.26 8.57
C PRO A 450 -7.64 24.80 8.42
N PRO A 451 -6.45 24.40 8.92
CA PRO A 451 -6.11 22.98 8.94
C PRO A 451 -7.27 22.26 9.63
N ASP A 452 -7.80 21.22 8.99
CA ASP A 452 -8.87 20.41 9.58
C ASP A 452 -8.38 20.02 10.98
N ALA A 453 -8.98 20.60 12.02
CA ALA A 453 -8.49 20.52 13.38
C ALA A 453 -8.37 19.06 13.79
N GLU A 454 -7.26 18.70 14.47
CA GLU A 454 -7.08 17.37 15.05
C GLU A 454 -8.34 17.00 15.85
N ASN A 455 -9.01 15.93 15.41
CA ASN A 455 -10.11 15.21 16.04
C ASN A 455 -10.61 15.85 17.35
N THR A 456 -11.51 16.83 17.24
CA THR A 456 -12.46 17.05 18.33
C THR A 456 -13.52 15.98 18.14
N GLU A 457 -13.48 14.96 18.99
CA GLU A 457 -14.55 13.97 19.16
C GLU A 457 -15.87 14.73 19.37
N SER A 458 -16.61 14.94 18.29
CA SER A 458 -17.98 15.44 18.37
C SER A 458 -18.85 14.21 18.44
N GLU A 459 -19.27 13.89 19.66
CA GLU A 459 -20.38 12.98 19.93
C GLU A 459 -21.65 13.58 19.29
N GLN A 460 -21.87 13.28 18.01
CA GLN A 460 -23.18 13.34 17.40
C GLN A 460 -23.55 11.93 16.99
N GLU A 461 -24.39 11.34 17.83
CA GLU A 461 -25.06 10.07 17.64
C GLU A 461 -25.99 10.19 16.43
N GLU A 462 -25.46 9.89 15.24
CA GLU A 462 -26.25 9.61 14.04
C GLU A 462 -26.15 8.12 13.71
N ASP A 463 -27.33 7.51 13.56
CA ASP A 463 -27.59 6.10 13.30
C ASP A 463 -26.90 5.64 12.00
N ALA A 464 -25.67 5.11 12.14
CA ALA A 464 -24.87 4.58 11.05
C ALA A 464 -25.07 3.06 10.92
N THR A 465 -26.25 2.63 10.48
CA THR A 465 -26.39 1.31 9.85
C THR A 465 -25.77 1.35 8.44
N GLY A 466 -24.43 1.36 8.39
CA GLY A 466 -23.62 1.16 7.20
C GLY A 466 -23.74 -0.28 6.68
N GLN A 467 -24.92 -0.65 6.19
CA GLN A 467 -25.11 -1.88 5.44
C GLN A 467 -24.40 -1.74 4.10
N TYR A 468 -23.28 -2.45 3.99
CA TYR A 468 -22.56 -2.66 2.75
C TYR A 468 -23.45 -3.48 1.82
N TYR A 469 -24.18 -2.82 0.91
CA TYR A 469 -25.06 -3.47 -0.06
C TYR A 469 -24.26 -4.43 -0.96
N GLU A 470 -24.48 -5.73 -0.80
CA GLU A 470 -24.39 -6.69 -1.90
C GLU A 470 -25.62 -6.49 -2.79
N GLU A 471 -25.52 -5.59 -3.77
CA GLU A 471 -26.46 -5.62 -4.90
C GLU A 471 -26.09 -6.79 -5.80
N LEU A 472 -27.01 -7.73 -5.89
CA LEU A 472 -27.05 -8.85 -6.83
C LEU A 472 -26.84 -8.34 -8.26
N GLU A 473 -25.78 -8.82 -8.91
CA GLU A 473 -25.54 -8.59 -10.33
C GLU A 473 -26.47 -9.49 -11.17
N SER A 474 -27.65 -8.97 -11.51
CA SER A 474 -28.25 -9.21 -12.83
C SER A 474 -28.11 -7.89 -13.57
N ASP A 475 -27.33 -7.88 -14.65
CA ASP A 475 -27.86 -7.47 -15.94
C ASP A 475 -26.79 -7.65 -17.01
N ARG A 476 -27.15 -8.52 -17.97
CA ARG A 476 -26.60 -8.54 -19.31
C ARG A 476 -26.99 -7.22 -19.97
N GLU A 477 -26.00 -6.46 -20.39
CA GLU A 477 -26.18 -5.60 -21.56
C GLU A 477 -25.35 -6.21 -22.68
N ASP A 478 -26.05 -7.01 -23.49
CA ASP A 478 -25.67 -7.33 -24.85
C ASP A 478 -25.57 -6.01 -25.64
N GLU A 479 -24.36 -5.61 -25.99
CA GLU A 479 -24.14 -4.62 -27.05
C GLU A 479 -23.67 -5.39 -28.29
N SER A 480 -24.66 -5.95 -29.00
CA SER A 480 -24.53 -6.43 -30.37
C SER A 480 -24.51 -5.23 -31.32
N THR A 481 -23.45 -5.10 -32.12
CA THR A 481 -23.50 -4.38 -33.39
C THR A 481 -22.70 -5.15 -34.44
N GLU A 482 -23.47 -5.91 -35.24
CA GLU A 482 -23.40 -6.05 -36.70
C GLU A 482 -22.04 -5.93 -37.39
N VAL A 483 -21.56 -7.04 -37.98
CA VAL A 483 -21.07 -7.08 -39.38
C VAL A 483 -21.41 -8.43 -40.03
N ASP A 484 -22.41 -8.38 -40.89
CA ASP A 484 -22.61 -9.04 -42.20
C ASP A 484 -22.08 -10.45 -42.57
N CYS A 485 -23.08 -11.30 -42.84
CA CYS A 485 -23.37 -12.02 -44.10
C CYS A 485 -22.65 -13.31 -44.56
N GLN A 486 -23.52 -14.27 -44.94
CA GLN A 486 -23.41 -15.38 -45.90
C GLN A 486 -22.78 -16.70 -45.43
N ASN A 487 -23.59 -17.74 -45.16
CA ASN A 487 -24.12 -18.62 -46.20
C ASN A 487 -25.06 -19.73 -45.66
N GLU A 488 -25.99 -20.09 -46.54
CA GLU A 488 -27.08 -21.06 -46.44
C GLU A 488 -26.64 -22.50 -46.13
N ILE A 489 -27.50 -23.30 -45.48
CA ILE A 489 -28.27 -24.39 -46.13
C ILE A 489 -29.17 -25.09 -45.09
N GLN A 490 -30.38 -25.36 -45.58
CA GLN A 490 -31.57 -25.97 -44.97
C GLN A 490 -31.37 -27.44 -44.55
N ASN A 491 -32.05 -27.91 -43.49
CA ASN A 491 -33.26 -28.74 -43.61
C ASN A 491 -33.73 -29.40 -42.30
N ALA A 492 -35.06 -29.33 -42.12
CA ALA A 492 -36.01 -30.35 -41.64
C ALA A 492 -35.95 -30.90 -40.19
N ALA A 493 -36.93 -30.42 -39.42
CA ALA A 493 -38.04 -31.15 -38.78
C ALA A 493 -37.84 -32.57 -38.20
N GLY A 494 -38.28 -32.75 -36.95
CA GLY A 494 -38.76 -34.06 -36.47
C GLY A 494 -38.65 -34.28 -34.95
N ASP A 495 -39.78 -34.09 -34.28
CA ASP A 495 -40.32 -34.84 -33.13
C ASP A 495 -39.65 -34.91 -31.74
N ASP A 496 -40.57 -34.73 -30.78
CA ASP A 496 -40.58 -35.08 -29.36
C ASP A 496 -39.76 -36.32 -28.98
N ILE A 497 -39.13 -36.27 -27.79
CA ILE A 497 -39.30 -37.25 -26.70
C ILE A 497 -38.67 -36.71 -25.42
N ASP A 498 -39.51 -36.63 -24.40
CA ASP A 498 -39.20 -36.48 -22.99
C ASP A 498 -38.43 -37.72 -22.49
N LEU A 499 -37.23 -37.56 -21.92
CA LEU A 499 -36.65 -38.56 -21.01
C LEU A 499 -35.53 -37.98 -20.15
N ALA A 500 -35.88 -37.81 -18.88
CA ALA A 500 -34.98 -37.61 -17.77
C ALA A 500 -33.91 -38.71 -17.67
N SER A 501 -32.64 -38.34 -17.55
CA SER A 501 -31.71 -38.99 -16.62
C SER A 501 -30.51 -38.09 -16.35
N GLY A 502 -30.60 -37.31 -15.28
CA GLY A 502 -29.45 -36.65 -14.67
C GLY A 502 -28.58 -37.70 -13.98
N VAL A 503 -27.61 -38.27 -14.71
CA VAL A 503 -26.50 -38.99 -14.09
C VAL A 503 -25.46 -37.94 -13.71
N ALA A 504 -25.58 -37.42 -12.49
CA ALA A 504 -24.53 -36.64 -11.87
C ALA A 504 -23.30 -37.55 -11.70
N ASP A 505 -22.20 -37.22 -12.39
CA ASP A 505 -20.89 -37.87 -12.21
C ASP A 505 -20.48 -37.76 -10.72
N PRO A 506 -20.48 -38.87 -9.95
CA PRO A 506 -20.15 -38.83 -8.52
C PRO A 506 -18.68 -38.44 -8.27
N PHE A 507 -17.85 -38.42 -9.33
CA PHE A 507 -16.45 -38.03 -9.27
C PHE A 507 -16.17 -36.58 -9.69
N ALA A 508 -17.15 -35.86 -10.26
CA ALA A 508 -16.99 -34.44 -10.61
C ALA A 508 -16.87 -33.57 -9.35
N MET A 509 -17.70 -33.82 -8.33
CA MET A 509 -17.60 -33.13 -7.02
C MET A 509 -16.30 -33.50 -6.27
N LYS A 510 -15.82 -34.75 -6.39
CA LYS A 510 -14.60 -35.20 -5.73
C LYS A 510 -13.34 -34.64 -6.40
N ARG A 511 -13.34 -34.45 -7.73
CA ARG A 511 -12.25 -33.79 -8.48
C ARG A 511 -12.23 -32.28 -8.26
N ALA A 512 -13.39 -31.62 -8.17
CA ALA A 512 -13.48 -30.20 -7.79
C ALA A 512 -12.99 -29.97 -6.36
N SER A 513 -13.27 -30.86 -5.41
CA SER A 513 -12.80 -30.76 -4.02
C SER A 513 -11.29 -30.98 -3.89
N ILE A 514 -10.69 -31.88 -4.67
CA ILE A 514 -9.22 -32.13 -4.61
C ILE A 514 -8.44 -31.02 -5.35
N ALA A 515 -8.92 -30.55 -6.50
CA ALA A 515 -8.32 -29.42 -7.21
C ALA A 515 -8.47 -28.08 -6.46
N ALA A 516 -9.55 -27.91 -5.69
CA ALA A 516 -9.73 -26.80 -4.77
C ALA A 516 -8.93 -26.97 -3.47
N MET A 517 -8.54 -28.19 -3.05
CA MET A 517 -7.69 -28.39 -1.86
C MET A 517 -6.19 -28.23 -2.15
N LEU A 518 -5.75 -28.48 -3.40
CA LEU A 518 -4.35 -28.37 -3.80
C LEU A 518 -3.93 -26.95 -4.24
N LYS A 519 -4.87 -26.02 -4.36
CA LYS A 519 -4.61 -24.59 -4.63
C LYS A 519 -4.46 -23.72 -3.37
N TRP A 520 -4.36 -24.31 -2.17
CA TRP A 520 -4.28 -23.59 -0.88
C TRP A 520 -3.05 -23.94 -0.07
#